data_AF-A0A3C0DLK3-F1
#
_entry.id   AF-A0A3C0DLK3-F1
#
_cell.length_a   1.000
_cell.length_b   1.000
_cell.length_c   1.000
_cell.angle_alpha   90.00
_cell.angle_beta   90.00
_cell.angle_gamma   90.00
#
_symmetry.space_group_name_H-M   'P 1'
#
loop_
_entity.id
_entity.type
_entity.pdbx_description
1 polymer ?
#
loop_
_entity_poly.entity_id
_entity_poly.type
_entity_poly.pdbx_seq_one_letter_code
_entity_poly.pdbx_strand_id
1 'polypeptide(L)' 'NGDDIRDDSDTDIEANSKKILNAISAEPKATQKRLAEATGLSTRTISREIKNLRDSGIIWRIGSDRSGFWKIINRKG' A
#
# COMPACT_ATOMS: atom_id res chain seq x y z
N ASN A 1 -6.79 -23.66 -28.79
CA ASN A 1 -7.55 -23.36 -27.56
C ASN A 1 -6.64 -22.53 -26.69
N GLY A 2 -6.67 -21.22 -26.88
CA GLY A 2 -5.91 -20.29 -26.05
C GLY A 2 -6.75 -20.03 -24.82
N ASP A 3 -6.28 -20.49 -23.67
CA ASP A 3 -6.90 -20.17 -22.40
C ASP A 3 -6.77 -18.67 -22.17
N ASP A 4 -7.89 -17.96 -22.30
CA ASP A 4 -8.08 -16.58 -21.86
C ASP A 4 -7.81 -16.51 -20.35
N ILE A 5 -6.54 -16.27 -19.97
CA ILE A 5 -6.18 -15.83 -18.63
C ILE A 5 -6.75 -14.43 -18.47
N ARG A 6 -7.96 -14.36 -17.92
CA ARG A 6 -8.54 -13.12 -17.41
C ARG A 6 -7.59 -12.57 -16.35
N ASP A 7 -7.00 -11.43 -16.67
CA ASP A 7 -6.21 -10.62 -15.76
C ASP A 7 -7.12 -10.01 -14.68
N ASP A 8 -7.49 -10.83 -13.69
CA ASP A 8 -8.23 -10.41 -12.48
C ASP A 8 -7.34 -9.58 -11.52
N SER A 9 -6.08 -9.36 -11.90
CA SER A 9 -5.07 -8.79 -11.01
C SER A 9 -5.24 -7.29 -10.77
N ASP A 10 -5.95 -6.58 -11.64
CA ASP A 10 -6.19 -5.13 -11.48
C ASP A 10 -7.15 -4.83 -10.32
N THR A 11 -8.21 -5.63 -10.18
CA THR A 11 -9.21 -5.52 -9.08
C THR A 11 -8.60 -5.85 -7.71
N ASP A 12 -7.74 -6.86 -7.65
CA ASP A 12 -7.04 -7.23 -6.41
C ASP A 12 -6.01 -6.18 -5.99
N ILE A 13 -5.33 -5.54 -6.93
CA ILE A 13 -4.34 -4.49 -6.65
C ILE A 13 -5.04 -3.27 -6.05
N GLU A 14 -6.16 -2.80 -6.62
CA GLU A 14 -6.93 -1.70 -6.04
C GLU A 14 -7.44 -2.03 -4.64
N ALA A 15 -7.93 -3.25 -4.42
CA ALA A 15 -8.38 -3.70 -3.10
C ALA A 15 -7.24 -3.72 -2.06
N ASN A 16 -6.04 -4.14 -2.45
CA ASN A 16 -4.87 -4.21 -1.58
C ASN A 16 -4.32 -2.82 -1.25
N SER A 17 -4.18 -1.96 -2.27
CA SER A 17 -3.79 -0.55 -2.09
C SER A 17 -4.72 0.16 -1.11
N LYS A 18 -6.04 -0.04 -1.21
CA LYS A 18 -7.01 0.55 -0.27
C LYS A 18 -6.84 0.06 1.17
N LYS A 19 -6.60 -1.24 1.38
CA LYS A 19 -6.30 -1.80 2.72
C LYS A 19 -5.06 -1.14 3.33
N ILE A 20 -4.00 -0.96 2.54
CA ILE A 20 -2.75 -0.36 2.98
C ILE A 20 -2.95 1.12 3.33
N LEU A 21 -3.69 1.87 2.50
CA LEU A 21 -4.00 3.27 2.79
C LEU A 21 -4.81 3.43 4.07
N ASN A 22 -5.79 2.56 4.32
CA ASN A 22 -6.55 2.55 5.58
C ASN A 22 -5.64 2.25 6.78
N ALA A 23 -4.74 1.26 6.66
CA ALA A 23 -3.79 0.93 7.72
C ALA A 23 -2.81 2.09 8.00
N ILE A 24 -2.30 2.75 6.96
CA ILE A 24 -1.47 3.96 7.08
C ILE A 24 -2.25 5.10 7.73
N SER A 25 -3.52 5.28 7.38
CA SER A 25 -4.36 6.33 7.98
C SER A 25 -4.63 6.07 9.46
N ALA A 26 -4.74 4.80 9.87
CA ALA A 26 -4.92 4.41 11.27
C ALA A 26 -3.61 4.50 12.07
N GLU A 27 -2.50 4.07 11.49
CA GLU A 27 -1.17 4.10 12.10
C GLU A 27 -0.12 4.69 11.13
N PRO A 28 0.00 6.03 11.05
CA PRO A 28 0.95 6.68 10.14
C PRO A 28 2.41 6.29 10.37
N LYS A 29 2.76 5.88 11.59
CA LYS A 29 4.12 5.45 11.95
C LYS A 29 4.38 3.96 11.69
N ALA A 30 3.41 3.23 11.13
CA ALA A 30 3.52 1.81 10.90
C ALA A 30 4.72 1.47 9.99
N THR A 31 5.47 0.45 10.39
CA THR A 31 6.48 -0.16 9.54
C THR A 31 5.81 -1.08 8.50
N GLN A 32 6.54 -1.49 7.46
CA GLN A 32 6.01 -2.45 6.48
C GLN A 32 5.54 -3.77 7.15
N LYS A 33 6.23 -4.19 8.22
CA LYS A 33 5.83 -5.37 9.00
C LYS A 33 4.48 -5.16 9.70
N ARG A 34 4.28 -3.99 10.34
CA ARG A 34 2.99 -3.65 10.96
C ARG A 34 1.86 -3.53 9.95
N LEU A 35 2.15 -2.98 8.77
CA LEU A 35 1.17 -2.92 7.68
C LEU A 35 0.80 -4.32 7.16
N ALA A 36 1.75 -5.24 7.07
CA ALA A 36 1.49 -6.64 6.73
C ALA A 36 0.57 -7.31 7.76
N GLU A 37 0.88 -7.15 9.06
CA GLU A 37 0.05 -7.68 10.16
C GLU A 37 -1.36 -7.09 10.16
N ALA A 38 -1.50 -5.77 9.94
CA ALA A 38 -2.79 -5.08 9.96
C ALA A 38 -3.67 -5.39 8.74
N THR A 39 -3.07 -5.65 7.57
CA THR A 39 -3.81 -5.90 6.32
C THR A 39 -3.95 -7.38 5.97
N GLY A 40 -3.20 -8.26 6.65
CA GLY A 40 -3.10 -9.68 6.32
C GLY A 40 -2.33 -9.97 5.02
N LEU A 41 -1.66 -8.97 4.45
CA LEU A 41 -0.92 -9.11 3.20
C LEU A 41 0.54 -9.53 3.46
N SER A 42 1.13 -10.21 2.48
CA SER A 42 2.55 -10.53 2.53
C SER A 42 3.41 -9.26 2.51
N THR A 43 4.57 -9.28 3.16
CA THR A 43 5.52 -8.16 3.13
C THR A 43 5.97 -7.80 1.72
N ARG A 44 6.05 -8.79 0.82
CA ARG A 44 6.35 -8.59 -0.62
C ARG A 44 5.25 -7.78 -1.30
N THR A 45 3.98 -8.13 -1.05
CA THR A 45 2.83 -7.37 -1.56
C THR A 45 2.86 -5.95 -1.01
N ILE A 46 3.03 -5.78 0.30
CA ILE A 46 3.15 -4.45 0.94
C ILE A 46 4.24 -3.60 0.30
N SER A 47 5.43 -4.16 0.07
CA SER A 47 6.55 -3.43 -0.53
C SER A 47 6.24 -2.98 -1.96
N ARG A 48 5.63 -3.85 -2.78
CA ARG A 48 5.18 -3.53 -4.14
C ARG A 48 4.12 -2.43 -4.13
N GLU A 49 3.10 -2.56 -3.30
CA GLU A 49 2.01 -1.59 -3.22
C GLU A 49 2.48 -0.24 -2.67
N ILE A 50 3.31 -0.21 -1.62
CA ILE A 50 3.91 1.03 -1.11
C ILE A 50 4.75 1.72 -2.18
N LYS A 51 5.52 0.95 -2.96
CA LYS A 51 6.26 1.49 -4.11
C LYS A 51 5.29 2.12 -5.11
N ASN A 52 4.24 1.41 -5.53
CA ASN A 52 3.24 1.91 -6.47
C ASN A 52 2.54 3.19 -5.95
N LEU A 53 2.11 3.19 -4.68
CA LEU A 53 1.46 4.33 -4.03
C LEU A 53 2.40 5.54 -3.89
N ARG A 54 3.69 5.32 -3.69
CA ARG A 54 4.69 6.39 -3.65
C ARG A 54 4.98 6.93 -5.05
N ASP A 55 5.20 6.04 -6.01
CA ASP A 55 5.54 6.39 -7.39
C ASP A 55 4.35 7.10 -8.08
N SER A 56 3.11 6.79 -7.68
CA SER A 56 1.89 7.51 -8.09
C SER A 56 1.60 8.79 -7.28
N GLY A 57 2.45 9.12 -6.30
CA GLY A 57 2.32 10.34 -5.49
C GLY A 57 1.17 10.30 -4.47
N ILE A 58 0.59 9.13 -4.18
CA ILE A 58 -0.51 8.97 -3.23
C ILE A 58 0.00 9.03 -1.78
N ILE A 59 1.17 8.44 -1.48
CA ILE A 59 1.78 8.45 -0.15
C ILE A 59 3.24 8.90 -0.17
N TRP A 60 3.70 9.47 0.94
CA TRP A 60 5.09 9.85 1.17
C TRP A 60 5.53 9.55 2.61
N ARG A 61 6.78 9.13 2.79
CA ARG A 61 7.40 9.02 4.12
C ARG A 61 8.02 10.37 4.48
N ILE A 62 7.56 10.99 5.57
CA ILE A 62 8.03 12.29 6.05
C ILE A 62 8.76 12.10 7.38
N GLY A 63 9.96 12.69 7.52
CA GLY A 63 10.79 12.65 8.73
C GLY A 63 12.01 11.73 8.63
N SER A 64 12.72 11.54 9.74
CA SER A 64 13.93 10.70 9.79
C SER A 64 13.59 9.20 9.71
N ASP A 65 14.57 8.34 9.38
CA ASP A 65 14.35 6.89 9.33
C ASP A 65 13.75 6.31 10.62
N ARG A 66 14.07 6.92 11.78
CA ARG A 66 13.64 6.47 13.11
C ARG A 66 12.32 7.10 13.60
N SER A 67 11.94 8.26 13.08
CA SER A 67 10.75 9.00 13.56
C SER A 67 9.75 9.34 12.47
N GLY A 68 10.04 8.94 11.23
CA GLY A 68 9.26 9.29 10.06
C GLY A 68 7.95 8.51 9.98
N PHE A 69 6.93 9.18 9.48
CA PHE A 69 5.58 8.65 9.31
C PHE A 69 5.16 8.72 7.85
N TRP A 70 4.27 7.82 7.46
CA TRP A 70 3.57 7.82 6.19
C TRP A 70 2.50 8.89 6.19
N LYS A 71 2.51 9.73 5.17
CA LYS A 71 1.50 10.77 4.91
C LYS A 71 0.81 10.45 3.60
N ILE A 72 -0.52 10.43 3.62
CA ILE A 72 -1.34 10.32 2.41
C ILE A 72 -1.46 11.73 1.83
N ILE A 73 -1.00 11.91 0.60
CA ILE A 73 -0.96 13.20 -0.10
C ILE A 73 -2.19 13.38 -0.97
N ASN A 74 -2.62 12.33 -1.67
CA ASN A 74 -3.77 12.39 -2.55
C ASN A 74 -4.86 11.42 -2.08
N ARG A 75 -5.90 11.95 -1.45
CA ARG A 75 -7.15 11.22 -1.24
C ARG A 75 -8.03 11.61 -2.43
N LYS A 76 -8.04 10.80 -3.51
CA LYS A 76 -9.12 10.94 -4.49
C LYS A 76 -10.42 10.69 -3.72
N GLY A 77 -11.14 11.79 -3.46
CA GLY A 77 -12.48 11.78 -2.89
C GLY A 77 -13.50 11.36 -3.93
#